data_AF-A0A1V3SXW5-F1
#
_entry.id   AF-A0A1V3SXW5-F1
#
_cell.length_a   1.000
_cell.length_b   1.000
_cell.length_c   1.000
_cell.angle_alpha   90.00
_cell.angle_beta   90.00
_cell.angle_gamma   90.00
#
_symmetry.space_group_name_H-M   'P 1'
#
loop_
_entity.id
_entity.type
_entity.pdbx_description
1 polymer ?
#
loop_
_entity_poly.entity_id
_entity_poly.type
_entity_poly.pdbx_seq_one_letter_code
_entity_poly.pdbx_strand_id
1 'polypeptide(L)'
;MPSFIRTVSALVSLLIILLIDIPIVWGFEKPHPNFLPRWGASSGVLPDGKVIISGGFDGKDTGRTEIYDPKTGRWFHAMDDPVPRTSASAVVLPNGDFLVTGGYDQTYLGTTEVYLSAKNRWIKRSPDPTPRAGAAGALLKEGDVFVTGGFDDAGYTGVTERYDPVRDRWQSLKPDPIPRWAASAVTMDDGRVLVVDGYNGSTLGVCEIYDPARNAWSVLSSDPVSRWGGVVVSLGKNRILVLDGYRSDYLASLEEFFPLRGVWEKKREDPTPREKPVAVRLPSGKVLVLGGLNAGGFVSSIELYDPIHDVWNTLTRGTSSHRQGKINSSRKKF
;
A
#
# COMPACT_ATOMS: atom_id res chain seq x y z
N MET A 1 70.00 18.81 43.85
CA MET A 1 70.33 18.37 42.47
C MET A 1 69.57 17.08 42.18
N PRO A 2 68.90 16.92 41.03
CA PRO A 2 67.93 17.83 40.42
C PRO A 2 66.60 17.09 40.08
N SER A 3 65.46 17.80 39.98
CA SER A 3 64.72 18.06 38.70
C SER A 3 63.38 17.26 38.67
N PHE A 4 62.18 17.74 38.29
CA PHE A 4 61.69 18.99 37.71
C PHE A 4 60.12 18.93 37.65
N ILE A 5 59.43 20.09 37.73
CA ILE A 5 58.17 20.50 37.02
C ILE A 5 56.84 19.84 37.47
N ARG A 6 56.01 20.52 38.30
CA ARG A 6 54.89 21.47 38.00
C ARG A 6 53.56 20.82 37.53
N THR A 7 52.56 20.94 38.42
CA THR A 7 51.19 21.46 38.26
C THR A 7 50.33 21.05 37.04
N VAL A 8 49.08 20.63 37.27
CA VAL A 8 47.82 21.29 36.81
C VAL A 8 46.59 20.58 37.41
N SER A 9 45.63 21.44 37.80
CA SER A 9 44.29 21.23 38.39
C SER A 9 43.29 20.51 37.48
N ALA A 10 42.28 19.83 38.04
CA ALA A 10 40.85 20.08 37.71
C ALA A 10 39.89 19.18 38.51
N LEU A 11 38.79 19.80 38.93
CA LEU A 11 37.60 19.20 39.54
C LEU A 11 37.02 18.05 38.72
N VAL A 12 36.60 16.97 39.39
CA VAL A 12 35.63 16.02 38.85
C VAL A 12 34.27 16.34 39.46
N SER A 13 33.46 17.09 38.73
CA SER A 13 32.05 17.34 39.08
C SER A 13 31.20 16.13 38.70
N LEU A 14 30.45 15.67 39.68
CA LEU A 14 29.37 14.68 39.63
C LEU A 14 28.30 15.10 38.60
N LEU A 15 28.00 14.27 37.61
CA LEU A 15 26.79 14.39 36.80
C LEU A 15 26.03 13.05 36.81
N ILE A 16 25.08 12.96 37.72
CA ILE A 16 24.02 11.94 37.70
C ILE A 16 23.08 12.34 36.55
N ILE A 17 23.17 11.65 35.41
CA ILE A 17 22.18 11.76 34.34
C ILE A 17 20.97 10.95 34.78
N LEU A 18 19.95 11.65 35.30
CA LEU A 18 18.60 11.12 35.43
C LEU A 18 18.08 10.86 34.01
N LEU A 19 17.89 9.60 33.63
CA LEU A 19 17.18 9.19 32.41
C LEU A 19 15.72 9.63 32.53
N ILE A 20 15.43 10.86 32.12
CA ILE A 20 14.07 11.27 31.76
C ILE A 20 13.87 10.75 30.34
N ASP A 21 13.00 9.76 30.19
CA ASP A 21 12.42 9.39 28.89
C ASP A 21 11.59 10.57 28.39
N ILE A 22 12.25 11.51 27.69
CA ILE A 22 11.57 12.48 26.84
C ILE A 22 11.24 11.71 25.56
N PRO A 23 9.95 11.49 25.23
CA PRO A 23 9.61 10.99 23.91
C PRO A 23 10.04 12.07 22.92
N ILE A 24 11.15 11.84 22.23
CA ILE A 24 11.52 12.63 21.05
C ILE A 24 10.47 12.26 20.00
N VAL A 25 9.41 13.07 19.94
CA VAL A 25 8.48 13.07 18.82
C VAL A 25 9.29 13.58 17.64
N TRP A 26 9.77 12.66 16.80
CA TRP A 26 10.34 13.01 15.51
C TRP A 26 9.22 13.65 14.70
N GLY A 27 9.18 14.98 14.72
CA GLY A 27 8.22 15.76 13.95
C GLY A 27 8.45 15.50 12.48
N PHE A 28 7.41 15.09 11.77
CA PHE A 28 7.39 15.13 10.32
C PHE A 28 7.81 16.52 9.81
N GLU A 29 8.38 16.58 8.61
CA GLU A 29 8.66 17.87 7.98
C GLU A 29 7.42 18.78 7.94
N LYS A 30 7.63 20.08 7.75
CA LYS A 30 6.52 21.05 7.67
C LYS A 30 5.46 20.57 6.69
N PRO A 31 4.17 20.64 7.05
CA PRO A 31 3.12 20.15 6.18
C PRO A 31 3.16 20.88 4.84
N HIS A 32 2.98 20.15 3.75
CA HIS A 32 2.86 20.72 2.41
C HIS A 32 1.40 20.69 1.94
N PRO A 33 1.01 21.52 0.95
CA PRO A 33 -0.40 21.72 0.63
C PRO A 33 -1.01 20.64 -0.27
N ASN A 34 -0.21 19.77 -0.93
CA ASN A 34 -0.69 18.99 -2.06
C ASN A 34 -0.06 17.61 -2.20
N PHE A 35 -0.92 16.59 -2.29
CA PHE A 35 -0.54 15.28 -2.80
C PHE A 35 0.18 15.39 -4.15
N LEU A 36 1.28 14.64 -4.29
CA LEU A 36 2.03 14.56 -5.54
C LEU A 36 1.51 13.37 -6.36
N PRO A 37 0.78 13.60 -7.47
CA PRO A 37 0.05 12.56 -8.20
C PRO A 37 0.98 11.47 -8.73
N ARG A 38 0.61 10.21 -8.45
CA ARG A 38 1.31 9.02 -8.90
C ARG A 38 0.38 7.82 -8.93
N TRP A 39 0.72 6.83 -9.73
CA TRP A 39 -0.02 5.57 -9.85
C TRP A 39 0.84 4.40 -9.34
N GLY A 40 0.17 3.33 -8.89
CA GLY A 40 0.87 2.14 -8.38
C GLY A 40 1.63 2.37 -7.07
N ALA A 41 1.25 3.40 -6.30
CA ALA A 41 1.81 3.63 -4.98
C ALA A 41 1.23 2.64 -3.96
N SER A 42 2.06 2.29 -2.99
CA SER A 42 1.68 1.47 -1.85
C SER A 42 1.06 2.36 -0.77
N SER A 43 0.12 1.82 0.02
CA SER A 43 -0.52 2.62 1.08
C SER A 43 -1.03 1.78 2.25
N GLY A 44 -1.33 2.46 3.35
CA GLY A 44 -2.05 1.86 4.48
C GLY A 44 -2.45 2.90 5.52
N VAL A 45 -3.29 2.48 6.48
CA VAL A 45 -3.76 3.34 7.56
C VAL A 45 -2.98 3.05 8.83
N LEU A 46 -2.27 4.06 9.33
CA LEU A 46 -1.50 3.99 10.57
C LEU A 46 -2.42 3.98 11.80
N PRO A 47 -1.94 3.53 12.98
CA PRO A 47 -2.77 3.42 14.18
C PRO A 47 -3.42 4.74 14.64
N ASP A 48 -2.83 5.89 14.30
CA ASP A 48 -3.38 7.21 14.63
C ASP A 48 -4.45 7.71 13.62
N GLY A 49 -4.74 6.91 12.60
CA GLY A 49 -5.71 7.19 11.54
C GLY A 49 -5.15 7.96 10.35
N LYS A 50 -3.85 8.27 10.31
CA LYS A 50 -3.20 8.84 9.12
C LYS A 50 -2.99 7.79 8.05
N VAL A 51 -2.87 8.24 6.81
CA VAL A 51 -2.65 7.38 5.65
C VAL A 51 -1.21 7.56 5.18
N ILE A 52 -0.41 6.50 5.24
CA ILE A 52 0.92 6.47 4.64
C ILE A 52 0.81 6.05 3.18
N ILE A 53 1.53 6.74 2.29
CA ILE A 53 1.65 6.44 0.87
C ILE A 53 3.12 6.43 0.51
N SER A 54 3.64 5.31 0.02
CA SER A 54 5.04 5.18 -0.40
C SER A 54 5.17 4.69 -1.83
N GLY A 55 6.19 5.18 -2.51
CA GLY A 55 6.55 4.81 -3.87
C GLY A 55 5.49 5.18 -4.90
N GLY A 56 5.43 4.41 -5.98
CA GLY A 56 4.63 4.66 -7.18
C GLY A 56 5.46 5.24 -8.32
N PHE A 57 4.78 5.70 -9.36
CA PHE A 57 5.41 6.27 -10.54
C PHE A 57 4.81 7.65 -10.88
N ASP A 58 5.67 8.67 -11.01
CA ASP A 58 5.31 10.06 -11.31
C ASP A 58 6.03 10.61 -12.56
N GLY A 59 6.41 9.70 -13.47
CA GLY A 59 7.34 9.95 -14.58
C GLY A 59 8.66 9.18 -14.40
N LYS A 60 8.91 8.73 -13.17
CA LYS A 60 9.92 7.74 -12.80
C LYS A 60 9.43 6.96 -11.58
N ASP A 61 10.00 5.78 -11.33
CA ASP A 61 9.81 5.08 -10.07
C ASP A 61 10.40 5.93 -8.94
N THR A 62 9.68 6.05 -7.83
CA THR A 62 10.05 6.90 -6.71
C THR A 62 10.04 6.13 -5.40
N GLY A 63 10.85 6.56 -4.44
CA GLY A 63 10.78 6.12 -3.04
C GLY A 63 9.94 7.06 -2.18
N ARG A 64 9.31 8.08 -2.80
CA ARG A 64 8.63 9.16 -2.08
C ARG A 64 7.63 8.61 -1.07
N THR A 65 7.80 9.00 0.19
CA THR A 65 6.87 8.66 1.27
C THR A 65 6.16 9.91 1.77
N GLU A 66 4.83 9.88 1.73
CA GLU A 66 3.96 10.95 2.21
C GLU A 66 2.94 10.40 3.20
N ILE A 67 2.58 11.22 4.17
CA ILE A 67 1.56 10.90 5.15
C ILE A 67 0.45 11.95 5.07
N TYR A 68 -0.77 11.49 4.85
CA TYR A 68 -1.96 12.32 4.85
C TYR A 68 -2.68 12.21 6.20
N ASP A 69 -3.03 13.35 6.80
CA ASP A 69 -3.91 13.41 7.95
C ASP A 69 -5.35 13.75 7.51
N PRO A 70 -6.28 12.77 7.52
CA PRO A 70 -7.66 13.00 7.09
C PRO A 70 -8.45 13.94 8.00
N LYS A 71 -8.02 14.16 9.25
CA LYS A 71 -8.71 15.06 10.18
C LYS A 71 -8.40 16.52 9.85
N THR A 72 -7.17 16.80 9.44
CA THR A 72 -6.73 18.18 9.14
C THR A 72 -6.62 18.47 7.65
N GLY A 73 -6.70 17.46 6.79
CA GLY A 73 -6.45 17.58 5.36
C GLY A 73 -5.01 17.94 5.00
N ARG A 74 -4.06 17.68 5.90
CA ARG A 74 -2.64 18.09 5.74
C ARG A 74 -1.80 16.92 5.27
N TRP A 75 -0.79 17.24 4.47
CA TRP A 75 0.20 16.30 3.99
C TRP A 75 1.53 16.54 4.66
N PHE A 76 2.26 15.46 4.91
CA PHE A 76 3.58 15.47 5.53
C PHE A 76 4.53 14.64 4.69
N HIS A 77 5.77 15.12 4.52
CA HIS A 77 6.83 14.30 3.96
C HIS A 77 7.44 13.47 5.09
N ALA A 78 7.51 12.15 4.86
CA ALA A 78 8.22 11.22 5.71
C ALA A 78 9.55 10.85 5.04
N MET A 79 10.40 10.10 5.76
CA MET A 79 11.62 9.56 5.15
C MET A 79 11.25 8.71 3.93
N ASP A 80 11.91 8.96 2.80
CA ASP A 80 11.69 8.21 1.57
C ASP A 80 12.20 6.78 1.69
N ASP A 81 11.49 5.84 1.06
CA ASP A 81 11.93 4.47 0.86
C ASP A 81 13.26 4.53 0.08
N PRO A 82 14.36 3.95 0.61
CA PRO A 82 15.64 3.94 -0.08
C PRO A 82 15.62 3.16 -1.40
N VAL A 83 14.59 2.33 -1.64
CA VAL A 83 14.39 1.57 -2.87
C VAL A 83 13.15 2.12 -3.59
N PRO A 84 13.33 2.98 -4.60
CA PRO A 84 12.24 3.46 -5.44
C PRO A 84 11.50 2.30 -6.08
N ARG A 85 10.16 2.34 -6.11
CA ARG A 85 9.38 1.24 -6.71
C ARG A 85 7.96 1.65 -7.07
N THR A 86 7.40 1.00 -8.08
CA THR A 86 5.97 1.02 -8.39
C THR A 86 5.34 -0.37 -8.26
N SER A 87 4.03 -0.43 -8.05
CA SER A 87 3.25 -1.66 -7.99
C SER A 87 3.79 -2.68 -6.97
N ALA A 88 4.31 -2.20 -5.84
CA ALA A 88 4.73 -3.06 -4.73
C ALA A 88 3.54 -3.49 -3.87
N SER A 89 3.69 -4.63 -3.21
CA SER A 89 2.73 -5.10 -2.20
C SER A 89 3.07 -4.46 -0.86
N ALA A 90 2.06 -4.03 -0.11
CA ALA A 90 2.30 -3.36 1.16
C ALA A 90 1.16 -3.55 2.17
N VAL A 91 1.52 -3.53 3.45
CA VAL A 91 0.59 -3.63 4.57
C VAL A 91 1.08 -2.81 5.76
N VAL A 92 0.16 -2.32 6.58
CA VAL A 92 0.50 -1.83 7.93
C VAL A 92 0.48 -3.02 8.88
N LEU A 93 1.58 -3.25 9.57
CA LEU A 93 1.78 -4.34 10.52
C LEU A 93 1.03 -4.06 11.84
N PRO A 94 0.78 -5.07 12.69
CA PRO A 94 0.05 -4.91 13.95
C PRO A 94 0.69 -3.90 14.92
N ASN A 95 2.00 -3.71 14.83
CA ASN A 95 2.74 -2.74 15.65
C ASN A 95 2.68 -1.30 15.11
N GLY A 96 2.01 -1.07 13.97
CA GLY A 96 1.87 0.24 13.33
C GLY A 96 2.98 0.60 12.35
N ASP A 97 3.96 -0.28 12.11
CA ASP A 97 4.97 -0.08 11.07
C ASP A 97 4.39 -0.43 9.69
N PHE A 98 4.99 0.10 8.64
CA PHE A 98 4.51 -0.08 7.26
C PHE A 98 5.52 -0.90 6.45
N LEU A 99 5.12 -2.09 6.02
CA LEU A 99 5.94 -3.00 5.22
C LEU A 99 5.61 -2.85 3.74
N VAL A 100 6.65 -2.78 2.91
CA VAL A 100 6.57 -2.78 1.46
C VAL A 100 7.49 -3.87 0.91
N THR A 101 7.01 -4.66 -0.05
CA THR A 101 7.75 -5.77 -0.63
C THR A 101 7.48 -5.92 -2.12
N GLY A 102 8.51 -6.35 -2.84
CA GLY A 102 8.48 -6.45 -4.29
C GLY A 102 8.36 -5.08 -4.98
N GLY A 103 7.77 -5.08 -6.17
CA GLY A 103 7.59 -3.90 -7.02
C GLY A 103 8.50 -3.90 -8.24
N TYR A 104 8.54 -2.77 -8.93
CA TYR A 104 9.35 -2.56 -10.13
C TYR A 104 10.09 -1.22 -10.08
N ASP A 105 11.36 -1.22 -10.49
CA ASP A 105 12.21 -0.02 -10.56
C ASP A 105 13.14 -0.03 -11.79
N GLN A 106 12.61 -0.52 -12.92
CA GLN A 106 13.33 -0.98 -14.12
C GLN A 106 13.77 -2.45 -14.07
N THR A 107 13.78 -3.05 -12.89
CA THR A 107 13.81 -4.51 -12.70
C THR A 107 12.71 -4.94 -11.73
N TYR A 108 12.39 -6.23 -11.71
CA TYR A 108 11.50 -6.78 -10.69
C TYR A 108 12.26 -6.87 -9.37
N LEU A 109 11.69 -6.30 -8.31
CA LEU A 109 12.33 -6.24 -7.00
C LEU A 109 11.96 -7.45 -6.16
N GLY A 110 12.96 -8.02 -5.48
CA GLY A 110 12.81 -9.05 -4.44
C GLY A 110 13.18 -8.50 -3.06
N THR A 111 12.96 -7.21 -2.80
CA THR A 111 13.35 -6.58 -1.54
C THR A 111 12.15 -6.38 -0.62
N THR A 112 12.42 -6.33 0.68
CA THR A 112 11.43 -6.07 1.72
C THR A 112 11.94 -4.98 2.65
N GLU A 113 11.17 -3.91 2.73
CA GLU A 113 11.50 -2.70 3.46
C GLU A 113 10.38 -2.40 4.45
N VAL A 114 10.75 -1.99 5.67
CA VAL A 114 9.80 -1.63 6.72
C VAL A 114 10.06 -0.21 7.19
N TYR A 115 9.07 0.64 7.05
CA TYR A 115 9.05 1.97 7.64
C TYR A 115 8.64 1.87 9.10
N LEU A 116 9.57 2.23 9.98
CA LEU A 116 9.36 2.28 11.42
C LEU A 116 8.66 3.60 11.77
N SER A 117 7.34 3.55 11.92
CA SER A 117 6.49 4.75 12.02
C SER A 117 6.87 5.64 13.19
N ALA A 118 7.24 5.05 14.34
CA ALA A 118 7.65 5.80 15.53
C ALA A 118 9.04 6.47 15.40
N LYS A 119 9.84 6.07 14.40
CA LYS A 119 11.24 6.51 14.21
C LYS A 119 11.46 7.29 12.92
N ASN A 120 10.42 7.43 12.09
CA ASN A 120 10.51 8.03 10.76
C ASN A 120 11.73 7.53 9.96
N ARG A 121 11.91 6.21 9.87
CA ARG A 121 13.05 5.60 9.15
C ARG A 121 12.68 4.27 8.54
N TRP A 122 13.30 3.95 7.41
CA TRP A 122 13.23 2.64 6.78
C TRP A 122 14.30 1.69 7.31
N ILE A 123 13.98 0.41 7.38
CA ILE A 123 14.93 -0.68 7.60
C ILE A 123 14.74 -1.74 6.53
N LYS A 124 15.84 -2.37 6.12
CA LYS A 124 15.83 -3.54 5.25
C LYS A 124 15.54 -4.80 6.07
N ARG A 125 14.75 -5.71 5.52
CA ARG A 125 14.42 -7.02 6.09
C ARG A 125 14.86 -8.15 5.16
N SER A 126 14.58 -9.40 5.55
CA SER A 126 14.81 -10.55 4.69
C SER A 126 14.11 -10.36 3.34
N PRO A 127 14.81 -10.57 2.22
CA PRO A 127 14.29 -10.29 0.89
C PRO A 127 13.13 -11.22 0.52
N ASP A 128 12.16 -10.69 -0.24
CA ASP A 128 11.14 -11.49 -0.94
C ASP A 128 11.84 -12.49 -1.86
N PRO A 129 11.63 -13.81 -1.70
CA PRO A 129 12.30 -14.82 -2.50
C PRO A 129 11.92 -14.76 -3.99
N THR A 130 10.81 -14.10 -4.32
CA THR A 130 10.30 -13.98 -5.69
C THR A 130 10.29 -12.51 -6.12
N PRO A 131 11.31 -12.05 -6.88
CA PRO A 131 11.31 -10.70 -7.43
C PRO A 131 10.14 -10.51 -8.42
N ARG A 132 9.20 -9.61 -8.09
CA ARG A 132 7.94 -9.46 -8.86
C ARG A 132 7.27 -8.11 -8.63
N ALA A 133 6.44 -7.71 -9.59
CA ALA A 133 5.60 -6.51 -9.49
C ALA A 133 4.11 -6.84 -9.57
N GLY A 134 3.30 -5.98 -8.92
CA GLY A 134 1.84 -6.07 -8.85
C GLY A 134 1.31 -7.38 -8.27
N ALA A 135 2.06 -7.97 -7.34
CA ALA A 135 1.56 -9.02 -6.48
C ALA A 135 0.51 -8.44 -5.52
N ALA A 136 -0.53 -9.21 -5.23
CA ALA A 136 -1.52 -8.83 -4.25
C ALA A 136 -1.03 -9.17 -2.83
N GLY A 137 -1.32 -8.33 -1.86
CA GLY A 137 -0.93 -8.56 -0.46
C GLY A 137 -2.03 -8.28 0.54
N ALA A 138 -1.96 -8.97 1.67
CA ALA A 138 -2.89 -8.80 2.78
C ALA A 138 -2.20 -9.12 4.12
N LEU A 139 -2.66 -8.49 5.19
CA LEU A 139 -2.21 -8.81 6.55
C LEU A 139 -3.06 -9.96 7.10
N LEU A 140 -2.44 -11.09 7.42
CA LEU A 140 -3.12 -12.22 8.07
C LEU A 140 -3.47 -11.87 9.52
N LYS A 141 -4.47 -12.55 10.09
CA LYS A 141 -4.94 -12.25 11.46
C LYS A 141 -3.87 -12.45 12.53
N GLU A 142 -2.98 -13.41 12.30
CA GLU A 142 -1.83 -13.73 13.14
C GLU A 142 -0.70 -12.69 13.06
N GLY A 143 -0.78 -11.74 12.11
CA GLY A 143 0.20 -10.66 11.92
C GLY A 143 1.24 -10.92 10.83
N ASP A 144 1.21 -12.10 10.19
CA ASP A 144 2.03 -12.42 9.03
C ASP A 144 1.54 -11.67 7.78
N VAL A 145 2.44 -11.40 6.84
CA VAL A 145 2.11 -10.76 5.56
C VAL A 145 1.96 -11.83 4.49
N PHE A 146 0.79 -11.90 3.87
CA PHE A 146 0.52 -12.76 2.73
C PHE A 146 0.80 -12.00 1.43
N VAL A 147 1.51 -12.63 0.50
CA VAL A 147 1.79 -12.09 -0.83
C VAL A 147 1.55 -13.18 -1.88
N THR A 148 0.82 -12.85 -2.95
CA THR A 148 0.49 -13.81 -3.99
C THR A 148 0.45 -13.17 -5.38
N GLY A 149 0.70 -14.00 -6.39
CA GLY A 149 0.63 -13.58 -7.78
C GLY A 149 1.76 -12.63 -8.15
N GLY A 150 1.50 -11.77 -9.14
CA GLY A 150 2.43 -10.80 -9.69
C GLY A 150 2.92 -11.15 -11.09
N PHE A 151 3.87 -10.37 -11.56
CA PHE A 151 4.59 -10.58 -12.81
C PHE A 151 6.09 -10.50 -12.54
N ASP A 152 6.85 -11.46 -13.07
CA ASP A 152 8.31 -11.55 -12.99
C ASP A 152 8.93 -11.78 -14.38
N ASP A 153 10.24 -12.05 -14.45
CA ASP A 153 10.94 -12.29 -15.72
C ASP A 153 10.45 -13.54 -16.48
N ALA A 154 9.76 -14.47 -15.81
CA ALA A 154 9.14 -15.66 -16.42
C ALA A 154 7.68 -15.42 -16.84
N GLY A 155 7.06 -14.33 -16.38
CA GLY A 155 5.71 -13.90 -16.74
C GLY A 155 4.77 -13.81 -15.54
N TYR A 156 3.48 -14.08 -15.76
CA TYR A 156 2.49 -14.14 -14.68
C TYR A 156 2.81 -15.32 -13.76
N THR A 157 2.98 -15.04 -12.48
CA THR A 157 3.30 -16.06 -11.48
C THR A 157 2.13 -16.34 -10.57
N GLY A 158 2.01 -17.59 -10.12
CA GLY A 158 1.07 -18.01 -9.07
C GLY A 158 1.76 -18.19 -7.72
N VAL A 159 3.03 -17.82 -7.59
CA VAL A 159 3.78 -18.02 -6.34
C VAL A 159 3.09 -17.27 -5.20
N THR A 160 2.87 -18.00 -4.10
CA THR A 160 2.23 -17.50 -2.89
C THR A 160 3.17 -17.72 -1.72
N GLU A 161 3.39 -16.67 -0.94
CA GLU A 161 4.37 -16.66 0.14
C GLU A 161 3.81 -15.91 1.34
N ARG A 162 4.27 -16.30 2.53
CA ARG A 162 4.05 -15.53 3.76
C ARG A 162 5.35 -15.05 4.35
N TYR A 163 5.33 -13.85 4.90
CA TYR A 163 6.43 -13.27 5.65
C TYR A 163 6.03 -13.13 7.12
N ASP A 164 6.83 -13.71 8.00
CA ASP A 164 6.75 -13.53 9.45
C ASP A 164 7.60 -12.30 9.83
N PRO A 165 6.99 -11.16 10.20
CA PRO A 165 7.72 -9.94 10.53
C PRO A 165 8.47 -10.04 11.86
N VAL A 166 8.09 -10.96 12.75
CA VAL A 166 8.74 -11.17 14.06
C VAL A 166 10.03 -11.95 13.87
N ARG A 167 9.99 -13.04 13.10
CA ARG A 167 11.15 -13.91 12.83
C ARG A 167 11.99 -13.47 11.64
N ASP A 168 11.54 -12.46 10.90
CA ASP A 168 12.19 -11.96 9.69
C ASP A 168 12.40 -13.06 8.64
N ARG A 169 11.35 -13.83 8.34
CA ARG A 169 11.48 -15.02 7.49
C ARG A 169 10.30 -15.20 6.55
N TRP A 170 10.63 -15.53 5.31
CA TRP A 170 9.69 -15.95 4.29
C TRP A 170 9.46 -17.46 4.30
N GLN A 171 8.24 -17.85 3.90
CA GLN A 171 7.85 -19.23 3.71
C GLN A 171 6.93 -19.35 2.49
N SER A 172 7.23 -20.32 1.63
CA SER A 172 6.37 -20.67 0.50
C SER A 172 5.07 -21.33 0.98
N LEU A 173 3.98 -20.94 0.35
CA LEU A 173 2.64 -21.47 0.56
C LEU A 173 2.16 -22.20 -0.70
N LYS A 174 0.95 -22.74 -0.66
CA LYS A 174 0.31 -23.33 -1.83
C LYS A 174 0.12 -22.23 -2.89
N PRO A 175 0.63 -22.41 -4.12
CA PRO A 175 0.49 -21.41 -5.18
C PRO A 175 -0.98 -21.12 -5.53
N ASP A 176 -1.23 -19.86 -5.91
CA ASP A 176 -2.44 -19.40 -6.57
C ASP A 176 -2.66 -20.20 -7.86
N PRO A 177 -3.80 -20.90 -8.02
CA PRO A 177 -4.07 -21.68 -9.22
C PRO A 177 -4.34 -20.81 -10.46
N ILE A 178 -4.55 -19.50 -10.29
CA ILE A 178 -4.71 -18.53 -11.38
C ILE A 178 -3.57 -17.49 -11.29
N PRO A 179 -2.41 -17.75 -11.92
CA PRO A 179 -1.33 -16.77 -12.04
C PRO A 179 -1.84 -15.46 -12.64
N ARG A 180 -1.55 -14.33 -11.98
CA ARG A 180 -2.12 -13.02 -12.34
C ARG A 180 -1.33 -11.85 -11.78
N TRP A 181 -1.29 -10.78 -12.55
CA TRP A 181 -0.75 -9.48 -12.17
C TRP A 181 -1.87 -8.50 -11.80
N ALA A 182 -1.57 -7.55 -10.91
CA ALA A 182 -2.43 -6.42 -10.58
C ALA A 182 -3.84 -6.83 -10.10
N ALA A 183 -3.89 -7.99 -9.43
CA ALA A 183 -5.00 -8.36 -8.57
C ALA A 183 -4.94 -7.56 -7.27
N SER A 184 -6.04 -7.56 -6.51
CA SER A 184 -6.08 -6.95 -5.18
C SER A 184 -6.52 -7.98 -4.15
N ALA A 185 -5.98 -7.90 -2.94
CA ALA A 185 -6.25 -8.86 -1.88
C ALA A 185 -6.65 -8.17 -0.57
N VAL A 186 -7.49 -8.85 0.21
CA VAL A 186 -7.90 -8.37 1.54
C VAL A 186 -8.21 -9.55 2.46
N THR A 187 -7.84 -9.41 3.73
CA THR A 187 -8.20 -10.39 4.77
C THR A 187 -9.65 -10.17 5.20
N MET A 188 -10.46 -11.22 5.12
CA MET A 188 -11.85 -11.23 5.56
C MET A 188 -11.94 -11.40 7.08
N ASP A 189 -13.11 -11.15 7.65
CA ASP A 189 -13.30 -11.20 9.10
C ASP A 189 -13.16 -12.61 9.69
N ASP A 190 -13.24 -13.66 8.86
CA ASP A 190 -12.98 -15.04 9.29
C ASP A 190 -11.49 -15.40 9.26
N GLY A 191 -10.63 -14.57 8.63
CA GLY A 191 -9.18 -14.73 8.56
C GLY A 191 -8.68 -15.32 7.25
N ARG A 192 -9.58 -15.69 6.35
CA ARG A 192 -9.21 -16.09 4.99
C ARG A 192 -8.91 -14.84 4.14
N VAL A 193 -8.10 -15.00 3.10
CA VAL A 193 -7.74 -13.91 2.19
C VAL A 193 -8.56 -14.03 0.92
N LEU A 194 -9.29 -12.97 0.57
CA LEU A 194 -9.96 -12.83 -0.71
C LEU A 194 -8.98 -12.18 -1.70
N VAL A 195 -8.83 -12.76 -2.88
CA VAL A 195 -8.07 -12.21 -4.01
C VAL A 195 -9.02 -12.01 -5.17
N VAL A 196 -9.04 -10.80 -5.72
CA VAL A 196 -10.01 -10.37 -6.73
C VAL A 196 -9.29 -9.96 -8.01
N ASP A 197 -9.78 -10.52 -9.11
CA ASP A 197 -9.50 -10.18 -10.50
C ASP A 197 -8.01 -10.19 -10.88
N GLY A 198 -7.53 -9.19 -11.61
CA GLY A 198 -6.18 -9.11 -12.16
C GLY A 198 -6.10 -9.35 -13.67
N TYR A 199 -4.89 -9.59 -14.16
CA TYR A 199 -4.58 -9.76 -15.58
C TYR A 199 -3.59 -10.90 -15.80
N ASN A 200 -3.83 -11.75 -16.81
CA ASN A 200 -2.92 -12.81 -17.22
C ASN A 200 -2.87 -13.02 -18.74
N GLY A 201 -2.92 -11.91 -19.50
CA GLY A 201 -3.14 -11.90 -20.95
C GLY A 201 -4.59 -11.57 -21.32
N SER A 202 -5.52 -11.76 -20.39
CA SER A 202 -6.87 -11.21 -20.42
C SER A 202 -7.24 -10.63 -19.05
N THR A 203 -8.19 -9.69 -19.03
CA THR A 203 -8.73 -9.18 -17.76
C THR A 203 -9.57 -10.25 -17.09
N LEU A 204 -9.27 -10.52 -15.83
CA LEU A 204 -9.91 -11.54 -15.02
C LEU A 204 -11.13 -10.95 -14.30
N GLY A 205 -12.20 -11.73 -14.21
CA GLY A 205 -13.41 -11.43 -13.43
C GLY A 205 -13.67 -12.56 -12.45
N VAL A 206 -12.69 -12.87 -11.60
CA VAL A 206 -12.70 -14.05 -10.72
C VAL A 206 -12.29 -13.68 -9.31
N CYS A 207 -12.95 -14.29 -8.34
CA CYS A 207 -12.64 -14.17 -6.93
C CYS A 207 -12.20 -15.53 -6.37
N GLU A 208 -11.05 -15.55 -5.71
CA GLU A 208 -10.53 -16.72 -5.03
C GLU A 208 -10.30 -16.45 -3.56
N ILE A 209 -10.49 -17.47 -2.74
CA ILE A 209 -10.19 -17.42 -1.32
C ILE A 209 -9.01 -18.34 -1.04
N TYR A 210 -8.02 -17.80 -0.34
CA TYR A 210 -6.99 -18.59 0.33
C TYR A 210 -7.33 -18.79 1.81
N ASP A 211 -7.28 -20.03 2.27
CA ASP A 211 -7.41 -20.43 3.68
C ASP A 211 -6.01 -20.70 4.27
N PRO A 212 -5.48 -19.79 5.12
CA PRO A 212 -4.17 -19.96 5.74
C PRO A 212 -4.07 -21.17 6.66
N ALA A 213 -5.17 -21.58 7.33
CA ALA A 213 -5.16 -22.71 8.25
C ALA A 213 -5.06 -24.05 7.51
N ARG A 214 -5.59 -24.11 6.28
CA ARG A 214 -5.54 -25.31 5.43
C ARG A 214 -4.45 -25.26 4.37
N ASN A 215 -3.79 -24.12 4.19
CA ASN A 215 -2.90 -23.84 3.07
C ASN A 215 -3.56 -24.23 1.73
N ALA A 216 -4.78 -23.75 1.51
CA ALA A 216 -5.62 -24.20 0.40
C ALA A 216 -6.37 -23.05 -0.26
N TRP A 217 -6.53 -23.14 -1.58
CA TRP A 217 -7.30 -22.22 -2.41
C TRP A 217 -8.69 -22.77 -2.70
N SER A 218 -9.65 -21.87 -2.90
CA SER A 218 -11.00 -22.19 -3.38
C SER A 218 -11.53 -21.05 -4.24
N VAL A 219 -12.13 -21.37 -5.38
CA VAL A 219 -12.84 -20.39 -6.21
C VAL A 219 -14.17 -20.06 -5.55
N LEU A 220 -14.49 -18.77 -5.43
CA LEU A 220 -15.71 -18.32 -4.76
C LEU A 220 -16.81 -17.91 -5.74
N SER A 221 -16.50 -16.99 -6.64
CA SER A 221 -17.47 -16.38 -7.57
C SER A 221 -16.78 -15.66 -8.72
N SER A 222 -17.55 -15.29 -9.75
CA SER A 222 -17.13 -14.29 -10.74
C SER A 222 -17.42 -12.87 -10.26
N ASP A 223 -16.51 -11.93 -10.51
CA ASP A 223 -16.80 -10.49 -10.43
C ASP A 223 -17.63 -10.10 -11.68
N PRO A 224 -18.79 -9.44 -11.53
CA PRO A 224 -19.58 -8.96 -12.67
C PRO A 224 -18.83 -7.93 -13.55
N VAL A 225 -17.82 -7.25 -13.00
CA VAL A 225 -17.00 -6.25 -13.69
C VAL A 225 -15.53 -6.60 -13.50
N SER A 226 -15.02 -7.44 -14.42
CA SER A 226 -13.60 -7.81 -14.48
C SER A 226 -12.67 -6.59 -14.59
N ARG A 227 -11.64 -6.50 -13.74
CA ARG A 227 -10.68 -5.40 -13.75
C ARG A 227 -9.25 -5.83 -13.41
N TRP A 228 -8.25 -5.08 -13.87
CA TRP A 228 -6.91 -5.14 -13.29
C TRP A 228 -6.49 -3.77 -12.79
N GLY A 229 -5.65 -3.73 -11.75
CA GLY A 229 -5.29 -2.48 -11.10
C GLY A 229 -6.45 -1.80 -10.36
N GLY A 230 -7.55 -2.52 -10.10
CA GLY A 230 -8.57 -2.10 -9.14
C GLY A 230 -8.12 -2.36 -7.71
N VAL A 231 -8.89 -1.89 -6.73
CA VAL A 231 -8.56 -2.07 -5.31
C VAL A 231 -9.73 -2.69 -4.57
N VAL A 232 -9.42 -3.65 -3.68
CA VAL A 232 -10.38 -4.18 -2.70
C VAL A 232 -10.15 -3.57 -1.32
N VAL A 233 -11.24 -3.18 -0.66
CA VAL A 233 -11.21 -2.57 0.67
C VAL A 233 -12.21 -3.29 1.58
N SER A 234 -11.75 -3.81 2.73
CA SER A 234 -12.66 -4.39 3.72
C SER A 234 -13.43 -3.30 4.46
N LEU A 235 -14.76 -3.34 4.36
CA LEU A 235 -15.69 -2.53 5.16
C LEU A 235 -16.05 -3.21 6.50
N GLY A 236 -15.43 -4.36 6.80
CA GLY A 236 -15.74 -5.20 7.96
C GLY A 236 -17.14 -5.80 7.88
N LYS A 237 -17.46 -6.68 8.83
CA LYS A 237 -18.68 -7.50 8.83
C LYS A 237 -18.85 -8.30 7.52
N ASN A 238 -17.74 -8.82 6.99
CA ASN A 238 -17.65 -9.54 5.72
C ASN A 238 -18.27 -8.78 4.54
N ARG A 239 -18.00 -7.47 4.46
CA ARG A 239 -18.35 -6.62 3.33
C ARG A 239 -17.09 -6.10 2.69
N ILE A 240 -16.94 -6.32 1.39
CA ILE A 240 -15.76 -5.90 0.63
C ILE A 240 -16.22 -4.90 -0.42
N LEU A 241 -15.52 -3.77 -0.51
CA LEU A 241 -15.72 -2.82 -1.59
C LEU A 241 -14.69 -3.11 -2.69
N VAL A 242 -15.11 -3.19 -3.93
CA VAL A 242 -14.26 -3.35 -5.11
C VAL A 242 -14.45 -2.12 -5.98
N LEU A 243 -13.37 -1.43 -6.31
CA LEU A 243 -13.43 -0.14 -6.99
C LEU A 243 -12.37 0.03 -8.06
N ASP A 244 -12.69 0.90 -9.01
CA ASP A 244 -11.76 1.44 -10.00
C ASP A 244 -11.09 0.34 -10.85
N GLY A 245 -9.93 0.63 -11.43
CA GLY A 245 -9.15 -0.30 -12.25
C GLY A 245 -9.33 -0.08 -13.74
N TYR A 246 -8.84 -1.04 -14.51
CA TYR A 246 -8.83 -0.98 -15.97
C TYR A 246 -9.32 -2.28 -16.58
N ARG A 247 -10.05 -2.16 -17.69
CA ARG A 247 -10.38 -3.28 -18.57
C ARG A 247 -10.11 -2.90 -20.02
N SER A 248 -11.11 -2.30 -20.67
CA SER A 248 -10.98 -1.69 -21.99
C SER A 248 -10.83 -0.17 -21.89
N ASP A 249 -11.25 0.38 -20.76
CA ASP A 249 -11.14 1.78 -20.35
C ASP A 249 -10.97 1.83 -18.82
N TYR A 250 -10.66 3.01 -18.29
CA TYR A 250 -10.63 3.27 -16.85
C TYR A 250 -12.04 3.12 -16.27
N LEU A 251 -12.15 2.31 -15.22
CA LEU A 251 -13.43 2.01 -14.59
C LEU A 251 -13.71 3.03 -13.49
N ALA A 252 -14.94 3.53 -13.46
CA ALA A 252 -15.51 4.26 -12.33
C ALA A 252 -16.35 3.32 -11.45
N SER A 253 -16.41 2.03 -11.80
CA SER A 253 -17.35 1.11 -11.21
C SER A 253 -17.02 0.85 -9.75
N LEU A 254 -18.07 0.72 -8.95
CA LEU A 254 -18.00 0.48 -7.52
C LEU A 254 -19.00 -0.61 -7.17
N GLU A 255 -18.51 -1.68 -6.58
CA GLU A 255 -19.33 -2.82 -6.19
C GLU A 255 -19.05 -3.20 -4.74
N GLU A 256 -20.12 -3.48 -3.99
CA GLU A 256 -20.03 -4.07 -2.66
C GLU A 256 -20.29 -5.57 -2.77
N PHE A 257 -19.30 -6.35 -2.35
CA PHE A 257 -19.32 -7.80 -2.38
C PHE A 257 -19.54 -8.39 -0.99
N PHE A 258 -20.47 -9.35 -0.93
CA PHE A 258 -20.81 -10.12 0.26
C PHE A 258 -20.33 -11.57 0.09
N PRO A 259 -19.04 -11.88 0.39
CA PRO A 259 -18.41 -13.16 0.07
C PRO A 259 -19.12 -14.38 0.64
N LEU A 260 -19.72 -14.28 1.84
CA LEU A 260 -20.44 -15.41 2.45
C LEU A 260 -21.75 -15.75 1.73
N ARG A 261 -22.31 -14.81 0.97
CA ARG A 261 -23.55 -14.98 0.20
C ARG A 261 -23.30 -15.10 -1.30
N GLY A 262 -22.09 -14.77 -1.77
CA GLY A 262 -21.77 -14.69 -3.20
C GLY A 262 -22.57 -13.62 -3.94
N VAL A 263 -22.95 -12.53 -3.26
CA VAL A 263 -23.80 -11.46 -3.82
C VAL A 263 -22.97 -10.21 -4.05
N TRP A 264 -23.20 -9.57 -5.19
CA TRP A 264 -22.64 -8.28 -5.59
C TRP A 264 -23.74 -7.24 -5.66
N GLU A 265 -23.47 -6.06 -5.13
CA GLU A 265 -24.37 -4.91 -5.21
C GLU A 265 -23.64 -3.74 -5.88
N LYS A 266 -24.20 -3.20 -6.96
CA LYS A 266 -23.68 -1.99 -7.58
C LYS A 266 -23.91 -0.80 -6.65
N LYS A 267 -22.87 0.02 -6.49
CA LYS A 267 -22.87 1.25 -5.70
C LYS A 267 -22.70 2.48 -6.60
N ARG A 268 -22.68 3.67 -6.01
CA ARG A 268 -22.42 4.89 -6.75
C ARG A 268 -21.00 4.90 -7.30
N GLU A 269 -20.87 5.12 -8.60
CA GLU A 269 -19.59 5.16 -9.31
C GLU A 269 -18.67 6.27 -8.80
N ASP A 270 -17.36 6.03 -8.83
CA ASP A 270 -16.33 7.02 -8.53
C ASP A 270 -16.43 8.18 -9.55
N PRO A 271 -16.51 9.44 -9.11
CA PRO A 271 -16.53 10.58 -10.04
C PRO A 271 -15.26 10.71 -10.89
N THR A 272 -14.14 10.08 -10.50
CA THR A 272 -12.85 10.14 -11.17
C THR A 272 -12.29 8.73 -11.41
N PRO A 273 -12.65 8.06 -12.54
CA PRO A 273 -12.14 6.73 -12.87
C PRO A 273 -10.61 6.73 -12.99
N ARG A 274 -9.99 5.65 -12.53
CA ARG A 274 -8.53 5.51 -12.42
C ARG A 274 -8.08 4.07 -12.32
N GLU A 275 -6.85 3.79 -12.74
CA GLU A 275 -6.18 2.53 -12.45
C GLU A 275 -5.08 2.70 -11.41
N LYS A 276 -4.86 1.63 -10.63
CA LYS A 276 -3.91 1.56 -9.52
C LYS A 276 -3.95 2.78 -8.58
N PRO A 277 -5.14 3.18 -8.11
CA PRO A 277 -5.24 4.21 -7.09
C PRO A 277 -4.73 3.70 -5.74
N VAL A 278 -4.48 4.63 -4.84
CA VAL A 278 -4.49 4.34 -3.41
C VAL A 278 -5.95 4.35 -2.96
N ALA A 279 -6.41 3.28 -2.32
CA ALA A 279 -7.72 3.24 -1.67
C ALA A 279 -7.62 2.59 -0.29
N VAL A 280 -8.08 3.30 0.74
CA VAL A 280 -8.01 2.82 2.13
C VAL A 280 -9.27 3.16 2.92
N ARG A 281 -9.67 2.27 3.83
CA ARG A 281 -10.75 2.55 4.78
C ARG A 281 -10.22 3.31 5.99
N LEU A 282 -10.74 4.51 6.19
CA LEU A 282 -10.42 5.34 7.34
C LEU A 282 -11.11 4.84 8.63
N PRO A 283 -10.65 5.25 9.83
CA PRO A 283 -11.32 4.93 11.10
C PRO A 283 -12.78 5.38 11.18
N SER A 284 -13.15 6.40 10.40
CA SER A 284 -14.55 6.86 10.27
C SER A 284 -15.45 5.86 9.54
N GLY A 285 -14.89 4.82 8.93
CA GLY A 285 -15.58 3.85 8.08
C GLY A 285 -15.71 4.26 6.62
N LYS A 286 -15.37 5.51 6.27
CA LYS A 286 -15.34 6.02 4.89
C LYS A 286 -14.11 5.50 4.14
N VAL A 287 -14.19 5.43 2.81
CA VAL A 287 -13.07 4.99 1.96
C VAL A 287 -12.46 6.21 1.27
N LEU A 288 -11.18 6.45 1.52
CA LEU A 288 -10.39 7.48 0.85
C LEU A 288 -9.77 6.88 -0.41
N VAL A 289 -9.91 7.56 -1.54
CA VAL A 289 -9.32 7.16 -2.83
C VAL A 289 -8.53 8.35 -3.39
N LEU A 290 -7.29 8.12 -3.83
CA LEU A 290 -6.42 9.16 -4.37
C LEU A 290 -5.36 8.59 -5.33
N GLY A 291 -4.79 9.46 -6.15
CA GLY A 291 -3.76 9.03 -7.11
C GLY A 291 -4.31 8.11 -8.17
N GLY A 292 -3.44 7.29 -8.76
CA GLY A 292 -3.74 6.48 -9.92
C GLY A 292 -3.53 7.23 -11.23
N LEU A 293 -3.85 6.56 -12.32
CA LEU A 293 -3.71 7.05 -13.69
C LEU A 293 -5.07 7.00 -14.39
N ASN A 294 -5.36 8.00 -15.22
CA ASN A 294 -6.49 7.97 -16.14
C ASN A 294 -6.16 8.60 -17.50
N ALA A 295 -7.16 8.77 -18.37
CA ALA A 295 -6.98 9.34 -19.71
C ALA A 295 -6.37 10.76 -19.71
N GLY A 296 -6.51 11.50 -18.61
CA GLY A 296 -5.91 12.83 -18.41
C GLY A 296 -4.49 12.81 -17.82
N GLY A 297 -3.96 11.63 -17.45
CA GLY A 297 -2.66 11.48 -16.80
C GLY A 297 -2.79 11.13 -15.31
N PHE A 298 -1.78 11.50 -14.51
CA PHE A 298 -1.79 11.20 -13.08
C PHE A 298 -2.92 11.95 -12.38
N VAL A 299 -3.74 11.20 -11.65
CA VAL A 299 -4.93 11.71 -10.98
C VAL A 299 -4.55 12.34 -9.65
N SER A 300 -5.15 13.48 -9.39
CA SER A 300 -4.69 14.38 -8.33
C SER A 300 -5.78 14.90 -7.41
N SER A 301 -7.03 14.59 -7.76
CA SER A 301 -8.17 14.68 -6.88
C SER A 301 -8.06 13.61 -5.80
N ILE A 302 -8.77 13.88 -4.71
CA ILE A 302 -8.91 12.99 -3.58
C ILE A 302 -10.41 12.84 -3.35
N GLU A 303 -10.88 11.62 -3.29
CA GLU A 303 -12.29 11.28 -3.20
C GLU A 303 -12.52 10.54 -1.89
N LEU A 304 -13.65 10.85 -1.25
CA LEU A 304 -14.06 10.22 -0.01
C LEU A 304 -15.45 9.61 -0.20
N TYR A 305 -15.51 8.29 -0.20
CA TYR A 305 -16.75 7.53 -0.30
C TYR A 305 -17.34 7.24 1.08
N ASP A 306 -18.63 7.53 1.24
CA ASP A 306 -19.43 7.11 2.39
C ASP A 306 -20.24 5.84 2.05
N PRO A 307 -19.85 4.66 2.55
CA PRO A 307 -20.57 3.43 2.26
C PRO A 307 -21.93 3.31 2.94
N ILE A 308 -22.24 4.16 3.94
CA ILE A 308 -23.54 4.15 4.64
C ILE A 308 -24.58 4.90 3.80
N HIS A 309 -24.21 6.08 3.31
CA HIS A 309 -25.10 6.93 2.52
C HIS A 309 -24.96 6.72 1.00
N ASP A 310 -23.98 5.90 0.59
CA ASP A 310 -23.60 5.66 -0.79
C ASP A 310 -23.36 6.98 -1.53
N VAL A 311 -22.49 7.86 -1.03
CA VAL A 311 -22.18 9.16 -1.66
C VAL A 311 -20.69 9.44 -1.69
N TRP A 312 -20.27 10.18 -2.71
CA TRP A 312 -18.89 10.65 -2.87
C TRP A 312 -18.77 12.13 -2.52
N ASN A 313 -17.64 12.48 -1.90
CA ASN A 313 -17.22 13.86 -1.71
C ASN A 313 -15.79 14.05 -2.24
N THR A 314 -15.60 14.96 -3.18
CA THR A 314 -14.26 15.34 -3.65
C THR A 314 -13.65 16.34 -2.67
N LEU A 315 -12.51 15.99 -2.09
CA LEU A 315 -11.79 16.87 -1.18
C LEU A 315 -11.04 17.93 -1.98
N THR A 316 -11.27 19.19 -1.66
CA THR A 316 -10.62 20.32 -2.32
C THR A 316 -9.14 20.39 -1.96
N ARG A 317 -8.29 20.56 -2.98
CA ARG A 317 -6.84 20.78 -2.83
C ARG A 317 -6.55 22.03 -1.99
N GLY A 318 -5.50 21.98 -1.17
CA GLY A 318 -4.81 23.20 -0.76
C GLY A 318 -4.25 23.88 -2.01
N THR A 319 -4.73 25.07 -2.34
CA THR A 319 -4.37 25.76 -3.59
C THR A 319 -2.85 25.90 -3.78
N SER A 320 -2.26 25.18 -4.74
CA SER A 320 -1.12 25.69 -5.51
C SER A 320 -1.05 25.04 -6.89
N SER A 321 -1.03 25.88 -7.92
CA SER A 321 -1.02 25.51 -9.32
C SER A 321 0.33 24.92 -9.73
N HIS A 322 0.35 23.70 -10.27
CA HIS A 322 1.42 23.25 -11.16
C HIS A 322 0.82 22.77 -12.47
N ARG A 323 1.24 23.44 -13.55
CA ARG A 323 0.94 23.05 -14.94
C ARG A 323 1.53 21.66 -15.19
N GLN A 324 0.69 20.67 -15.45
CA GLN A 324 1.11 19.38 -15.97
C GLN A 324 1.72 19.57 -17.37
N GLY A 325 2.99 19.21 -17.52
CA GLY A 325 3.57 18.95 -18.82
C GLY A 325 2.93 17.68 -19.40
N LYS A 326 2.46 17.75 -20.65
CA LYS A 326 1.98 16.58 -21.38
C LYS A 326 3.12 15.58 -21.50
N ILE A 327 2.96 14.37 -20.94
CA ILE A 327 3.87 13.26 -21.16
C ILE A 327 3.21 12.32 -22.17
N ASN A 328 3.88 12.11 -23.31
CA ASN A 328 3.51 11.09 -24.29
C ASN A 328 3.67 9.71 -23.67
N SER A 329 2.56 8.99 -23.49
CA SER A 329 2.55 7.60 -23.05
C SER A 329 3.04 6.69 -24.18
N SER A 330 4.34 6.38 -24.18
CA SER A 330 4.82 5.20 -24.89
C SER A 330 4.45 3.98 -24.06
N ARG A 331 3.32 3.35 -24.42
CA ARG A 331 2.91 2.04 -23.91
C ARG A 331 4.02 1.02 -24.21
N LYS A 332 4.78 0.59 -23.21
CA LYS A 332 5.28 -0.78 -23.19
C LYS A 332 4.18 -1.64 -22.57
N LYS A 333 3.56 -2.47 -23.40
CA LYS A 333 2.72 -3.57 -22.92
C LYS A 333 3.61 -4.44 -22.04
N PHE A 334 3.22 -4.60 -20.77
CA PHE A 334 3.57 -5.78 -19.98
C PHE A 334 2.68 -6.92 -20.48
#